data_AF-A0A093VIZ9-F1
#
_entry.id   AF-A0A093VIZ9-F1
#
_cell.length_a   1.000
_cell.length_b   1.000
_cell.length_c   1.000
_cell.angle_alpha   90.00
_cell.angle_beta   90.00
_cell.angle_gamma   90.00
#
_symmetry.space_group_name_H-M   'P 1'
#
loop_
_entity.id
_entity.type
_entity.pdbx_description
1 polymer ?
#
loop_
_entity_poly.entity_id
_entity_poly.type
_entity_poly.pdbx_seq_one_letter_code
_entity_poly.pdbx_strand_id
1 'polypeptide(L)'
;YRVCRKVSGEAKDLNFKTLITEHSLGENIHYQIIRHSKQIPKSGKKTLTPIDEAAFTDVLKLLFNVCKLNPDLADTFTQSIPYMLKIITRIDVPQQPLDGLISYLVNALSTLDLSDKPGKFESSPFFPKFNPNCNVDKLINVLDAAVRHYEADQLETRIVPLIELLLTIYEQAPEGPRKYMEWLLLPEDQDRSVPIGRSDTLSSKLLVLSTTPSVHLKAAISELFFVLSGKNAETLTKNIGYGYAAGFLASRGIEIPQDANEAFATNQSNINPAFNPITGQRWDAEPQDTGPAMTEEEKEREAERLFVLFERYDPVPRYDSTIRILMTP
;
A
#
# COMPACT_ATOMS: atom_id res chain seq x y z
N TYR A 1 23.47 -12.80 22.82
CA TYR A 1 24.66 -13.66 22.64
C TYR A 1 24.73 -14.92 23.52
N ARG A 2 24.28 -14.93 24.79
CA ARG A 2 24.36 -16.15 25.64
C ARG A 2 23.24 -17.19 25.44
N VAL A 3 22.12 -16.82 24.81
CA VAL A 3 21.00 -17.75 24.56
C VAL A 3 21.19 -18.55 23.25
N CYS A 4 21.88 -17.99 22.25
CA CYS A 4 21.99 -18.62 20.92
C CYS A 4 23.10 -19.68 20.79
N ARG A 5 23.98 -19.87 21.77
CA ARG A 5 25.13 -20.81 21.64
C ARG A 5 24.87 -22.22 22.20
N LYS A 6 23.65 -22.50 22.68
CA LYS A 6 23.30 -23.81 23.23
C LYS A 6 22.50 -24.71 22.28
N VAL A 7 22.31 -24.29 21.03
CA VAL A 7 21.57 -25.04 20.01
C VAL A 7 22.52 -25.36 18.84
N SER A 8 23.44 -26.28 19.08
CA SER A 8 24.30 -26.88 18.06
C SER A 8 24.32 -28.37 18.28
N GLY A 9 23.20 -29.01 17.95
CA GLY A 9 23.00 -30.44 18.04
C GLY A 9 21.51 -30.73 17.89
N GLU A 10 21.13 -31.23 16.70
CA GLU A 10 19.76 -31.62 16.33
C GLU A 10 18.78 -30.46 16.12
N ALA A 11 18.45 -30.19 14.86
CA ALA A 11 17.28 -29.39 14.49
C ALA A 11 16.00 -30.18 14.86
N LYS A 12 15.69 -30.21 16.16
CA LYS A 12 14.33 -30.43 16.66
C LYS A 12 13.59 -29.11 16.54
N ASP A 13 12.36 -29.16 16.05
CA ASP A 13 11.46 -28.02 15.90
C ASP A 13 11.60 -27.05 17.07
N LEU A 14 12.16 -25.87 16.78
CA LEU A 14 12.42 -24.84 17.78
C LEU A 14 11.06 -24.35 18.29
N ASN A 15 10.66 -24.76 19.50
CA ASN A 15 9.36 -24.37 20.04
C ASN A 15 9.43 -22.94 20.60
N PHE A 16 9.03 -21.96 19.78
CA PHE A 16 9.02 -20.55 20.17
C PHE A 16 8.08 -20.25 21.33
N LYS A 17 7.00 -21.02 21.49
CA LYS A 17 6.10 -20.89 22.65
C LYS A 17 6.85 -21.17 23.95
N THR A 18 7.59 -22.27 24.00
CA THR A 18 8.47 -22.61 25.14
C THR A 18 9.51 -21.53 25.39
N LEU A 19 10.16 -21.01 24.35
CA LEU A 19 11.16 -19.94 24.51
C LEU A 19 10.56 -18.65 25.08
N ILE A 20 9.34 -18.31 24.71
CA ILE A 20 8.63 -17.14 25.26
C ILE A 20 8.22 -17.38 26.71
N THR A 21 7.61 -18.52 27.02
CA THR A 21 7.02 -18.79 28.34
C THR A 21 8.04 -19.19 29.40
N GLU A 22 9.08 -19.96 29.02
CA GLU A 22 10.04 -20.56 29.96
C GLU A 22 11.42 -19.88 29.94
N HIS A 23 11.73 -19.13 28.89
CA HIS A 23 13.05 -18.52 28.69
C HIS A 23 13.01 -17.00 28.48
N SER A 24 11.88 -16.35 28.77
CA SER A 24 11.71 -14.89 28.72
C SER A 24 12.13 -14.29 27.37
N LEU A 25 11.94 -15.01 26.25
CA LEU A 25 12.35 -14.51 24.93
C LEU A 25 11.67 -13.18 24.59
N GLY A 26 10.37 -13.06 24.87
CA GLY A 26 9.59 -11.85 24.66
C GLY A 26 10.17 -10.64 25.41
N GLU A 27 10.38 -10.79 26.72
CA GLU A 27 10.95 -9.75 27.58
C GLU A 27 12.36 -9.34 27.15
N ASN A 28 13.18 -10.31 26.74
CA ASN A 28 14.54 -10.04 26.26
C ASN A 28 14.54 -9.25 24.96
N ILE A 29 13.70 -9.61 23.99
CA ILE A 29 13.55 -8.88 22.72
C ILE A 29 13.07 -7.45 23.00
N HIS A 30 12.02 -7.31 23.83
CA HIS A 30 11.49 -6.02 24.23
C HIS A 30 12.56 -5.14 24.90
N TYR A 31 13.34 -5.70 25.84
CA TYR A 31 14.44 -5.01 26.50
C TYR A 31 15.51 -4.51 25.50
N GLN A 32 15.91 -5.34 24.52
CA GLN A 32 16.88 -4.90 23.51
C GLN A 32 16.32 -3.77 22.63
N ILE A 33 15.06 -3.86 22.20
CA ILE A 33 14.42 -2.78 21.43
C ILE A 33 14.41 -1.47 22.21
N ILE A 34 14.05 -1.50 23.50
CA ILE A 34 14.10 -0.33 24.37
C ILE A 34 15.54 0.21 24.46
N ARG A 35 16.51 -0.66 24.70
CA ARG A 35 17.92 -0.29 24.83
C ARG A 35 18.43 0.44 23.58
N HIS A 36 18.18 -0.11 22.39
CA HIS A 36 18.56 0.53 21.13
C HIS A 36 17.79 1.85 20.91
N SER A 37 16.50 1.91 21.25
CA SER A 37 15.71 3.16 21.14
C SER A 37 16.23 4.30 22.03
N LYS A 38 16.93 3.98 23.13
CA LYS A 38 17.53 4.97 24.05
C LYS A 38 18.84 5.55 23.50
N GLN A 39 19.51 4.83 22.60
CA GLN A 39 20.76 5.28 21.98
C GLN A 39 20.54 6.32 20.88
N ILE A 40 19.32 6.41 20.34
CA ILE A 40 18.97 7.34 19.25
C ILE A 40 18.48 8.69 19.82
N PRO A 41 19.26 9.79 19.63
CA PRO A 41 18.92 11.10 20.17
C PRO A 41 17.72 11.69 19.45
N LYS A 42 17.07 12.68 20.10
CA LYS A 42 15.97 13.45 19.47
C LYS A 42 16.43 14.24 18.24
N SER A 43 17.72 14.55 18.13
CA SER A 43 18.28 15.35 17.03
C SER A 43 18.53 14.56 15.74
N GLY A 44 18.32 13.24 15.73
CA GLY A 44 18.52 12.37 14.55
C GLY A 44 19.98 12.12 14.13
N LYS A 45 20.90 13.01 14.48
CA LYS A 45 22.30 13.02 13.98
C LYS A 45 23.21 11.87 14.43
N LYS A 46 22.82 11.07 15.43
CA LYS A 46 23.67 9.97 15.93
C LYS A 46 23.13 8.65 15.40
N THR A 47 23.86 8.07 14.45
CA THR A 47 23.67 6.70 14.00
C THR A 47 24.15 5.72 15.08
N LEU A 48 23.53 4.54 15.11
CA LEU A 48 24.01 3.44 15.95
C LEU A 48 25.44 3.06 15.53
N THR A 49 26.22 2.49 16.45
CA THR A 49 27.50 1.90 16.04
C THR A 49 27.23 0.72 15.10
N PRO A 50 28.13 0.38 14.15
CA PRO A 50 27.91 -0.75 13.25
C PRO A 50 27.62 -2.07 13.99
N ILE A 51 28.23 -2.26 15.17
CA ILE A 51 28.01 -3.43 16.02
C ILE A 51 26.61 -3.41 16.64
N ASP A 52 26.18 -2.26 17.17
CA ASP A 52 24.84 -2.11 17.73
C ASP A 52 23.75 -2.23 16.66
N GLU A 53 24.00 -1.70 15.46
CA GLU A 53 23.09 -1.80 14.32
C GLU A 53 22.92 -3.24 13.83
N ALA A 54 24.01 -4.00 13.72
CA ALA A 54 23.97 -5.42 13.38
C ALA A 54 23.22 -6.23 14.45
N ALA A 55 23.53 -5.99 15.73
CA ALA A 55 22.85 -6.66 16.83
C ALA A 55 21.34 -6.33 16.85
N PHE A 56 20.96 -5.08 16.59
CA PHE A 56 19.56 -4.68 16.53
C PHE A 56 18.84 -5.29 15.33
N THR A 57 19.50 -5.33 14.18
CA THR A 57 19.01 -5.99 12.97
C THR A 57 18.68 -7.47 13.25
N ASP A 58 19.54 -8.20 13.96
CA ASP A 58 19.30 -9.59 14.31
C ASP A 58 18.11 -9.75 15.26
N VAL A 59 17.90 -8.81 16.19
CA VAL A 59 16.72 -8.78 17.07
C VAL A 59 15.43 -8.58 16.25
N LEU A 60 15.45 -7.66 15.28
CA LEU A 60 14.29 -7.40 14.41
C LEU A 60 13.97 -8.58 13.50
N LYS A 61 14.99 -9.23 12.92
CA LYS A 61 14.83 -10.46 12.14
C LYS A 61 14.25 -11.60 12.98
N LEU A 62 14.72 -11.75 14.22
CA LEU A 62 14.19 -12.75 15.13
C LEU A 62 12.71 -12.48 15.44
N LEU A 63 12.36 -11.24 15.80
CA LEU A 63 10.97 -10.84 16.04
C LEU A 63 10.10 -11.15 14.80
N PHE A 64 10.51 -10.69 13.62
CA PHE A 64 9.80 -10.93 12.37
C PHE A 64 9.56 -12.42 12.12
N ASN A 65 10.61 -13.25 12.24
CA ASN A 65 10.50 -14.68 12.00
C ASN A 65 9.57 -15.37 13.02
N VAL A 66 9.64 -14.98 14.30
CA VAL A 66 8.75 -15.53 15.34
C VAL A 66 7.30 -15.21 15.02
N CYS A 67 6.99 -13.95 14.73
CA CYS A 67 5.62 -13.50 14.45
C CYS A 67 5.10 -14.05 13.12
N LYS A 68 5.95 -14.15 12.10
CA LYS A 68 5.57 -14.69 10.79
C LYS A 68 5.24 -16.18 10.85
N LEU A 69 6.01 -16.95 11.64
CA LEU A 69 5.81 -18.39 11.79
C LEU A 69 4.75 -18.75 12.84
N ASN A 70 4.54 -17.89 13.85
CA ASN A 70 3.62 -18.12 14.96
C ASN A 70 2.80 -16.83 15.21
N PRO A 71 1.78 -16.55 14.39
CA PRO A 71 0.98 -15.33 14.53
C PRO A 71 0.28 -15.19 15.89
N ASP A 72 -0.01 -16.32 16.56
CA ASP A 72 -0.57 -16.38 17.91
C ASP A 72 0.35 -15.78 18.98
N LEU A 73 1.65 -15.73 18.72
CA LEU A 73 2.65 -15.18 19.65
C LEU A 73 2.92 -13.68 19.42
N ALA A 74 2.39 -13.08 18.35
CA ALA A 74 2.68 -11.70 17.97
C ALA A 74 2.30 -10.67 19.05
N ASP A 75 1.22 -10.92 19.79
CA ASP A 75 0.75 -10.05 20.87
C ASP A 75 1.81 -9.86 21.99
N THR A 76 2.75 -10.80 22.14
CA THR A 76 3.86 -10.71 23.10
C THR A 76 4.76 -9.49 22.84
N PHE A 77 4.88 -9.08 21.57
CA PHE A 77 5.83 -8.05 21.14
C PHE A 77 5.21 -6.68 20.97
N THR A 78 3.89 -6.56 21.06
CA THR A 78 3.10 -5.34 20.86
C THR A 78 3.57 -4.16 21.70
N GLN A 79 4.05 -4.41 22.93
CA GLN A 79 4.63 -3.37 23.80
C GLN A 79 5.90 -2.69 23.22
N SER A 80 6.54 -3.31 22.23
CA SER A 80 7.75 -2.79 21.58
C SER A 80 7.46 -1.77 20.47
N ILE A 81 6.21 -1.71 19.97
CA ILE A 81 5.79 -0.86 18.86
C ILE A 81 6.16 0.62 19.05
N PRO A 82 5.85 1.28 20.20
CA PRO A 82 6.19 2.69 20.40
C PRO A 82 7.69 2.96 20.25
N TYR A 83 8.54 2.02 20.68
CA TYR A 83 9.98 2.16 20.62
C TYR A 83 10.53 1.95 19.21
N MET A 84 9.93 1.05 18.42
CA MET A 84 10.25 0.87 17.01
C MET A 84 9.85 2.11 16.19
N LEU A 85 8.64 2.64 16.39
CA LEU A 85 8.19 3.88 15.73
C LEU A 85 9.04 5.09 16.12
N LYS A 86 9.44 5.19 17.39
CA LYS A 86 10.41 6.21 17.86
C LYS A 86 11.76 6.11 17.13
N ILE A 87 12.21 4.91 16.79
CA ILE A 87 13.44 4.71 16.02
C ILE A 87 13.23 5.16 14.57
N ILE A 88 12.16 4.68 13.91
CA ILE A 88 11.84 5.05 12.52
C ILE A 88 11.76 6.57 12.35
N THR A 89 11.04 7.25 13.24
CA THR A 89 10.85 8.72 13.20
C THR A 89 12.13 9.53 13.39
N ARG A 90 13.16 8.96 14.02
CA ARG A 90 14.40 9.67 14.35
C ARG A 90 15.57 9.36 13.42
N ILE A 91 15.59 8.20 12.76
CA ILE A 91 16.64 7.86 11.80
C ILE A 91 16.38 8.66 10.51
N ASP A 92 17.43 9.23 9.92
CA ASP A 92 17.35 9.89 8.62
C ASP A 92 16.98 8.89 7.52
N VAL A 93 16.25 9.32 6.49
CA VAL A 93 15.95 8.41 5.37
C VAL A 93 17.28 8.18 4.62
N PRO A 94 17.78 6.94 4.52
CA PRO A 94 19.02 6.65 3.81
C PRO A 94 18.86 6.90 2.30
N GLN A 95 19.98 7.04 1.59
CA GLN A 95 19.98 7.21 0.13
C GLN A 95 19.32 6.05 -0.61
N GLN A 96 19.41 4.85 -0.06
CA GLN A 96 18.67 3.65 -0.48
C GLN A 96 17.51 3.45 0.51
N PRO A 97 16.31 4.00 0.25
CA PRO A 97 15.19 3.96 1.19
C PRO A 97 14.77 2.51 1.44
N LEU A 98 14.26 2.14 2.61
CA LEU A 98 13.91 0.73 2.88
C LEU A 98 15.06 -0.29 2.70
N ASP A 99 16.32 0.15 2.77
CA ASP A 99 17.47 -0.68 3.10
C ASP A 99 17.86 -0.50 4.58
N GLY A 100 18.63 -1.46 5.10
CA GLY A 100 19.12 -1.44 6.48
C GLY A 100 18.00 -1.43 7.53
N LEU A 101 18.18 -0.66 8.59
CA LEU A 101 17.30 -0.67 9.77
C LEU A 101 15.83 -0.34 9.47
N ILE A 102 15.55 0.61 8.57
CA ILE A 102 14.16 1.01 8.26
C ILE A 102 13.41 -0.19 7.68
N SER A 103 14.04 -0.94 6.78
CA SER A 103 13.47 -2.17 6.19
C SER A 103 13.05 -3.18 7.26
N TYR A 104 14.00 -3.51 8.14
CA TYR A 104 13.76 -4.50 9.19
C TYR A 104 12.73 -4.04 10.22
N LEU A 105 12.67 -2.75 10.52
CA LEU A 105 11.66 -2.17 11.40
C LEU A 105 10.26 -2.23 10.79
N VAL A 106 10.13 -1.86 9.50
CA VAL A 106 8.85 -1.92 8.78
C VAL A 106 8.35 -3.36 8.68
N ASN A 107 9.22 -4.30 8.29
CA ASN A 107 8.87 -5.72 8.21
C ASN A 107 8.45 -6.29 9.57
N ALA A 108 9.20 -5.97 10.63
CA ALA A 108 8.84 -6.39 11.98
C ALA A 108 7.47 -5.83 12.40
N LEU A 109 7.21 -4.54 12.17
CA LEU A 109 5.92 -3.91 12.50
C LEU A 109 4.75 -4.50 11.70
N SER A 110 4.93 -4.84 10.41
CA SER A 110 3.86 -5.40 9.59
C SER A 110 3.41 -6.80 10.02
N THR A 111 4.20 -7.50 10.84
CA THR A 111 3.84 -8.81 11.40
C THR A 111 3.14 -8.78 12.75
N LEU A 112 3.02 -7.60 13.38
CA LEU A 112 2.42 -7.47 14.70
C LEU A 112 0.92 -7.20 14.62
N ASP A 113 0.16 -7.66 15.61
CA ASP A 113 -1.24 -7.23 15.78
C ASP A 113 -1.26 -5.79 16.29
N LEU A 114 -1.36 -4.87 15.33
CA LEU A 114 -1.40 -3.45 15.59
C LEU A 114 -2.76 -2.98 16.11
N SER A 115 -3.79 -3.83 16.21
CA SER A 115 -5.12 -3.40 16.66
C SER A 115 -5.10 -2.77 18.05
N ASP A 116 -5.65 -1.56 18.17
CA ASP A 116 -5.78 -0.79 19.41
C ASP A 116 -6.91 -1.38 20.29
N LYS A 117 -6.70 -2.61 20.77
CA LYS A 117 -7.60 -3.24 21.76
C LYS A 117 -7.47 -2.46 23.09
N PRO A 118 -8.60 -2.15 23.77
CA PRO A 118 -8.56 -1.37 25.01
C PRO A 118 -7.66 -2.06 26.04
N GLY A 119 -6.71 -1.31 26.58
CA GLY A 119 -5.73 -1.79 27.56
C GLY A 119 -4.36 -2.22 27.00
N LYS A 120 -4.17 -2.27 25.68
CA LYS A 120 -2.85 -2.57 25.08
C LYS A 120 -1.84 -1.41 25.23
N PHE A 121 -2.31 -0.16 25.19
CA PHE A 121 -1.47 1.04 25.32
C PHE A 121 -2.16 2.13 26.16
N GLU A 122 -1.39 2.93 26.89
CA GLU A 122 -1.91 4.13 27.60
C GLU A 122 -2.35 5.24 26.63
N SER A 123 -1.74 5.28 25.44
CA SER A 123 -2.09 6.16 24.32
C SER A 123 -1.68 5.50 23.02
N SER A 124 -2.46 5.67 21.94
CA SER A 124 -2.17 5.06 20.64
C SER A 124 -0.71 5.32 20.22
N PRO A 125 0.10 4.26 20.01
CA PRO A 125 1.51 4.42 19.66
C PRO A 125 1.70 5.01 18.25
N PHE A 126 0.69 4.84 17.39
CA PHE A 126 0.67 5.34 16.02
C PHE A 126 0.37 6.84 15.94
N PHE A 127 -0.44 7.37 16.87
CA PHE A 127 -0.88 8.77 16.90
C PHE A 127 -0.53 9.44 18.24
N PRO A 128 0.75 9.75 18.51
CA PRO A 128 1.17 10.37 19.76
C PRO A 128 0.55 11.76 19.96
N LYS A 129 0.14 12.08 21.20
CA LYS A 129 -0.52 13.37 21.53
C LYS A 129 0.29 14.62 21.16
N PHE A 130 1.63 14.54 21.17
CA PHE A 130 2.49 15.69 20.87
C PHE A 130 2.54 16.03 19.38
N ASN A 131 2.41 15.02 18.52
CA ASN A 131 2.34 15.15 17.07
C ASN A 131 1.66 13.88 16.53
N PRO A 132 0.34 13.93 16.26
CA PRO A 132 -0.39 12.77 15.78
C PRO A 132 0.10 12.23 14.43
N ASN A 133 0.71 13.08 13.59
CA ASN A 133 1.05 12.73 12.21
C ASN A 133 2.51 12.27 12.05
N CYS A 134 3.38 12.42 13.05
CA CYS A 134 4.83 12.24 12.86
C CYS A 134 5.26 10.87 12.34
N ASN A 135 4.57 9.81 12.78
CA ASN A 135 4.87 8.44 12.34
C ASN A 135 4.47 8.26 10.87
N VAL A 136 3.28 8.71 10.52
CA VAL A 136 2.75 8.63 9.15
C VAL A 136 3.59 9.47 8.21
N ASP A 137 3.92 10.72 8.57
CA ASP A 137 4.80 11.59 7.81
C ASP A 137 6.10 10.88 7.45
N LYS A 138 6.74 10.24 8.44
CA LYS A 138 8.00 9.55 8.19
C LYS A 138 7.83 8.35 7.27
N LEU A 139 6.80 7.52 7.48
CA LEU A 139 6.55 6.34 6.67
C LEU A 139 6.19 6.69 5.23
N ILE A 140 5.37 7.73 5.00
CA ILE A 140 5.04 8.22 3.66
C ILE A 140 6.25 8.85 2.98
N ASN A 141 7.08 9.61 3.70
CA ASN A 141 8.34 10.13 3.14
C ASN A 141 9.31 9.00 2.74
N VAL A 142 9.36 7.90 3.50
CA VAL A 142 10.12 6.71 3.12
C VAL A 142 9.52 6.04 1.88
N LEU A 143 8.18 5.97 1.79
CA LEU A 143 7.48 5.44 0.60
C LEU A 143 7.78 6.28 -0.64
N ASP A 144 7.67 7.60 -0.57
CA ASP A 144 7.97 8.51 -1.69
C ASP A 144 9.42 8.37 -2.14
N ALA A 145 10.36 8.37 -1.19
CA ALA A 145 11.76 8.15 -1.50
C ALA A 145 11.99 6.80 -2.18
N ALA A 146 11.37 5.71 -1.68
CA ALA A 146 11.51 4.37 -2.25
C ALA A 146 10.97 4.29 -3.68
N VAL A 147 9.77 4.82 -3.93
CA VAL A 147 9.11 4.85 -5.25
C VAL A 147 9.92 5.66 -6.27
N ARG A 148 10.68 6.66 -5.83
CA ARG A 148 11.57 7.45 -6.70
C ARG A 148 12.93 6.80 -6.93
N HIS A 149 13.35 5.89 -6.05
CA HIS A 149 14.71 5.33 -6.05
C HIS A 149 14.80 3.97 -6.73
N TYR A 150 13.81 3.10 -6.54
CA TYR A 150 13.85 1.72 -7.03
C TYR A 150 13.01 1.53 -8.29
N GLU A 151 13.44 0.57 -9.10
CA GLU A 151 12.68 0.06 -10.23
C GLU A 151 11.53 -0.85 -9.79
N ALA A 152 10.54 -1.06 -10.67
CA ALA A 152 9.30 -1.77 -10.36
C ALA A 152 9.49 -3.21 -9.83
N ASP A 153 10.51 -3.92 -10.32
CA ASP A 153 10.86 -5.28 -9.92
C ASP A 153 11.39 -5.36 -8.47
N GLN A 154 12.15 -4.34 -8.06
CA GLN A 154 12.70 -4.24 -6.70
C GLN A 154 11.66 -3.72 -5.70
N LEU A 155 10.71 -2.90 -6.15
CA LEU A 155 9.70 -2.28 -5.29
C LEU A 155 8.79 -3.30 -4.62
N GLU A 156 8.38 -4.37 -5.31
CA GLU A 156 7.40 -5.34 -4.80
C GLU A 156 7.78 -5.88 -3.42
N THR A 157 9.00 -6.41 -3.27
CA THR A 157 9.46 -6.99 -1.99
C THR A 157 9.70 -5.96 -0.89
N ARG A 158 9.87 -4.69 -1.26
CA ARG A 158 10.28 -3.61 -0.34
C ARG A 158 9.11 -2.79 0.17
N ILE A 159 8.22 -2.37 -0.73
CA ILE A 159 7.15 -1.42 -0.38
C ILE A 159 5.86 -2.10 0.07
N VAL A 160 5.62 -3.36 -0.30
CA VAL A 160 4.39 -4.07 0.12
C VAL A 160 4.25 -4.12 1.65
N PRO A 161 5.28 -4.49 2.44
CA PRO A 161 5.20 -4.43 3.90
C PRO A 161 4.94 -3.02 4.46
N LEU A 162 5.47 -1.99 3.78
CA LEU A 162 5.23 -0.59 4.16
C LEU A 162 3.79 -0.17 3.88
N ILE A 163 3.23 -0.57 2.73
CA ILE A 163 1.83 -0.31 2.38
C ILE A 163 0.89 -1.01 3.35
N GLU A 164 1.14 -2.28 3.67
CA GLU A 164 0.37 -3.05 4.66
C GLU A 164 0.40 -2.39 6.06
N LEU A 165 1.57 -1.88 6.46
CA LEU A 165 1.72 -1.12 7.70
C LEU A 165 0.90 0.18 7.66
N LEU A 166 0.97 0.95 6.56
CA LEU A 166 0.19 2.19 6.38
C LEU A 166 -1.31 1.93 6.40
N LEU A 167 -1.78 0.88 5.74
CA LEU A 167 -3.17 0.43 5.75
C LEU A 167 -3.65 0.15 7.18
N THR A 168 -2.85 -0.61 7.93
CA THR A 168 -3.19 -0.99 9.30
C THR A 168 -3.20 0.22 10.25
N ILE A 169 -2.30 1.20 10.03
CA ILE A 169 -2.30 2.48 10.74
C ILE A 169 -3.55 3.29 10.38
N TYR A 170 -3.93 3.36 9.10
CA TYR A 170 -5.08 4.12 8.62
C TYR A 170 -6.41 3.64 9.19
N GLU A 171 -6.62 2.33 9.27
CA GLU A 171 -7.86 1.76 9.83
C GLU A 171 -8.07 2.16 11.29
N GLN A 172 -6.98 2.45 12.01
CA GLN A 172 -6.98 2.86 13.41
C GLN A 172 -6.86 4.37 13.60
N ALA A 173 -6.70 5.12 12.52
CA ALA A 173 -6.50 6.56 12.56
C ALA A 173 -7.74 7.31 13.08
N PRO A 174 -7.59 8.23 14.04
CA PRO A 174 -8.62 9.23 14.31
C PRO A 174 -8.89 10.08 13.07
N GLU A 175 -10.02 10.79 13.04
CA GLU A 175 -10.46 11.57 11.86
C GLU A 175 -9.40 12.54 11.33
N GLY A 176 -8.69 13.25 12.21
CA GLY A 176 -7.63 14.19 11.81
C GLY A 176 -6.47 13.52 11.05
N PRO A 177 -5.72 12.59 11.66
CA PRO A 177 -4.68 11.83 10.97
C PRO A 177 -5.18 11.06 9.76
N ARG A 178 -6.42 10.55 9.79
CA ARG A 178 -7.04 9.85 8.65
C ARG A 178 -7.16 10.77 7.44
N LYS A 179 -7.75 11.96 7.60
CA LYS A 179 -7.88 12.96 6.54
C LYS A 179 -6.52 13.45 6.05
N TYR A 180 -5.55 13.55 6.95
CA TYR A 180 -4.18 13.91 6.59
C TYR A 180 -3.49 12.83 5.72
N MET A 181 -3.72 11.54 6.00
CA MET A 181 -3.25 10.44 5.14
C MET A 181 -3.93 10.45 3.77
N GLU A 182 -5.24 10.66 3.72
CA GLU A 182 -5.99 10.81 2.47
C GLU A 182 -5.38 11.93 1.61
N TRP A 183 -5.12 13.10 2.23
CA TRP A 183 -4.50 14.24 1.57
C TRP A 183 -3.11 13.93 0.99
N LEU A 184 -2.24 13.23 1.72
CA LEU A 184 -0.88 12.92 1.25
C LEU A 184 -0.80 11.83 0.16
N LEU A 185 -1.79 10.91 0.11
CA LEU A 185 -1.70 9.69 -0.71
C LEU A 185 -2.67 9.67 -1.88
N LEU A 186 -3.81 10.36 -1.81
CA LEU A 186 -4.78 10.42 -2.91
C LEU A 186 -4.41 11.52 -3.92
N PRO A 187 -4.79 11.39 -5.20
CA PRO A 187 -4.63 12.46 -6.18
C PRO A 187 -5.38 13.72 -5.75
N GLU A 188 -4.68 14.85 -5.74
CA GLU A 188 -5.25 16.18 -5.45
C GLU A 188 -5.61 16.93 -6.73
N ASP A 189 -6.28 18.08 -6.60
CA ASP A 189 -6.66 18.91 -7.76
C ASP A 189 -5.46 19.35 -8.61
N GLN A 190 -4.28 19.47 -8.01
CA GLN A 190 -3.03 19.75 -8.73
C GLN A 190 -2.61 18.61 -9.68
N ASP A 191 -2.90 17.36 -9.30
CA ASP A 191 -2.60 16.17 -10.11
C ASP A 191 -3.50 16.06 -11.33
N ARG A 192 -4.63 16.77 -11.32
CA ARG A 192 -5.62 16.81 -12.40
C ARG A 192 -5.33 17.89 -13.44
N SER A 193 -4.21 18.60 -13.32
CA SER A 193 -3.73 19.52 -14.38
C SER A 193 -3.26 18.77 -15.64
N VAL A 194 -2.85 17.51 -15.46
CA VAL A 194 -2.52 16.55 -16.51
C VAL A 194 -3.38 15.30 -16.30
N PRO A 195 -3.42 14.34 -17.24
CA PRO A 195 -4.03 13.05 -16.97
C PRO A 195 -3.41 12.42 -15.72
N ILE A 196 -4.25 11.89 -14.83
CA ILE A 196 -3.79 11.29 -13.58
C ILE A 196 -2.79 10.16 -13.86
N GLY A 197 -1.79 10.01 -12.98
CA GLY A 197 -0.66 9.11 -13.23
C GLY A 197 0.45 9.70 -14.11
N ARG A 198 0.32 10.95 -14.60
CA ARG A 198 1.37 11.63 -15.37
C ARG A 198 2.07 12.77 -14.63
N SER A 199 1.66 13.12 -13.42
CA SER A 199 2.36 14.11 -12.58
C SER A 199 3.53 13.47 -11.80
N ASP A 200 4.41 14.30 -11.22
CA ASP A 200 5.56 13.84 -10.42
C ASP A 200 5.22 13.62 -8.92
N THR A 201 3.94 13.59 -8.56
CA THR A 201 3.51 13.35 -7.18
C THR A 201 3.57 11.88 -6.80
N LEU A 202 3.58 11.59 -5.50
CA LEU A 202 3.54 10.23 -4.99
C LEU A 202 2.29 9.48 -5.46
N SER A 203 1.11 10.12 -5.38
CA SER A 203 -0.17 9.57 -5.81
C SER A 203 -0.11 9.11 -7.28
N SER A 204 0.39 9.95 -8.19
CA SER A 204 0.56 9.61 -9.61
C SER A 204 1.55 8.48 -9.84
N LYS A 205 2.70 8.47 -9.15
CA LYS A 205 3.67 7.37 -9.27
C LYS A 205 3.08 6.05 -8.78
N LEU A 206 2.33 6.05 -7.68
CA LEU A 206 1.63 4.88 -7.18
C LEU A 206 0.56 4.38 -8.17
N LEU A 207 -0.19 5.29 -8.81
CA LEU A 207 -1.13 4.92 -9.87
C LEU A 207 -0.43 4.24 -11.04
N VAL A 208 0.72 4.74 -11.49
CA VAL A 208 1.51 4.06 -12.54
C VAL A 208 1.96 2.69 -12.08
N LEU A 209 2.46 2.57 -10.84
CA LEU A 209 2.87 1.29 -10.28
C LEU A 209 1.73 0.27 -10.18
N SER A 210 0.48 0.71 -9.98
CA SER A 210 -0.69 -0.19 -9.99
C SER A 210 -1.04 -0.75 -11.37
N THR A 211 -0.43 -0.23 -12.43
CA THR A 211 -0.56 -0.76 -13.81
C THR A 211 0.58 -1.68 -14.22
N THR A 212 1.55 -1.92 -13.33
CA THR A 212 2.66 -2.83 -13.61
C THR A 212 2.20 -4.30 -13.66
N PRO A 213 2.96 -5.20 -14.30
CA PRO A 213 2.65 -6.63 -14.34
C PRO A 213 2.71 -7.35 -12.99
N SER A 214 3.28 -6.72 -11.96
CA SER A 214 3.39 -7.32 -10.63
C SER A 214 2.02 -7.40 -9.94
N VAL A 215 1.52 -8.63 -9.78
CA VAL A 215 0.20 -8.89 -9.18
C VAL A 215 0.14 -8.42 -7.72
N HIS A 216 1.18 -8.70 -6.93
CA HIS A 216 1.20 -8.34 -5.51
C HIS A 216 1.32 -6.84 -5.30
N LEU A 217 2.19 -6.17 -6.06
CA LEU A 217 2.36 -4.72 -5.98
C LEU A 217 1.08 -3.98 -6.38
N LYS A 218 0.49 -4.39 -7.52
CA LYS A 218 -0.79 -3.86 -7.99
C LYS A 218 -1.89 -4.04 -6.96
N ALA A 219 -2.02 -5.24 -6.38
CA ALA A 219 -3.03 -5.52 -5.38
C ALA A 219 -2.86 -4.66 -4.12
N ALA A 220 -1.63 -4.54 -3.61
CA ALA A 220 -1.33 -3.75 -2.42
C ALA A 220 -1.65 -2.26 -2.63
N ILE A 221 -1.24 -1.68 -3.76
CA ILE A 221 -1.51 -0.26 -4.06
C ILE A 221 -3.00 -0.02 -4.30
N SER A 222 -3.68 -0.93 -5.01
CA SER A 222 -5.12 -0.78 -5.25
C SER A 222 -5.93 -0.90 -3.96
N GLU A 223 -5.53 -1.81 -3.06
CA GLU A 223 -6.11 -1.92 -1.72
C GLU A 223 -5.89 -0.65 -0.91
N LEU A 224 -4.69 -0.06 -0.95
CA LEU A 224 -4.39 1.23 -0.33
C LEU A 224 -5.39 2.29 -0.79
N PHE A 225 -5.55 2.49 -2.10
CA PHE A 225 -6.49 3.47 -2.64
C PHE A 225 -7.95 3.18 -2.27
N PHE A 226 -8.35 1.91 -2.25
CA PHE A 226 -9.70 1.50 -1.88
C PHE A 226 -10.02 1.80 -0.41
N VAL A 227 -9.09 1.48 0.50
CA VAL A 227 -9.24 1.76 1.93
C VAL A 227 -9.23 3.27 2.21
N LEU A 228 -8.33 4.03 1.57
CA LEU A 228 -8.32 5.50 1.65
C LEU A 228 -9.63 6.10 1.12
N SER A 229 -10.26 5.47 0.13
CA SER A 229 -11.56 5.87 -0.43
C SER A 229 -12.76 5.33 0.36
N GLY A 230 -12.56 4.95 1.62
CA GLY A 230 -13.64 4.49 2.49
C GLY A 230 -14.26 3.15 2.10
N LYS A 231 -13.51 2.30 1.37
CA LYS A 231 -13.97 1.01 0.85
C LYS A 231 -15.24 1.14 -0.01
N ASN A 232 -15.36 2.26 -0.73
CA ASN A 232 -16.50 2.59 -1.57
C ASN A 232 -16.05 2.74 -3.04
N ALA A 233 -16.72 2.02 -3.95
CA ALA A 233 -16.35 1.97 -5.36
C ALA A 233 -16.54 3.30 -6.10
N GLU A 234 -17.59 4.06 -5.75
CA GLU A 234 -17.88 5.37 -6.31
C GLU A 234 -16.81 6.39 -5.90
N THR A 235 -16.49 6.42 -4.60
CA THR A 235 -15.44 7.29 -4.06
C THR A 235 -14.07 6.93 -4.61
N LEU A 236 -13.76 5.64 -4.75
CA LEU A 236 -12.53 5.18 -5.40
C LEU A 236 -12.45 5.69 -6.84
N THR A 237 -13.48 5.44 -7.64
CA THR A 237 -13.54 5.85 -9.05
C THR A 237 -13.43 7.36 -9.20
N LYS A 238 -14.04 8.12 -8.29
CA LYS A 238 -13.91 9.58 -8.21
C LYS A 238 -12.47 10.02 -7.93
N ASN A 239 -11.80 9.36 -7.00
CA ASN A 239 -10.45 9.73 -6.56
C ASN A 239 -9.37 9.36 -7.58
N ILE A 240 -9.39 8.13 -8.10
CA ILE A 240 -8.32 7.60 -8.96
C ILE A 240 -8.73 7.36 -10.41
N GLY A 241 -9.94 7.74 -10.80
CA GLY A 241 -10.45 7.53 -12.16
C GLY A 241 -10.85 6.08 -12.45
N TYR A 242 -11.72 5.91 -13.45
CA TYR A 242 -12.26 4.61 -13.81
C TYR A 242 -11.17 3.66 -14.35
N GLY A 243 -10.27 4.15 -15.18
CA GLY A 243 -9.22 3.32 -15.80
C GLY A 243 -8.35 2.57 -14.78
N TYR A 244 -7.99 3.22 -13.67
CA TYR A 244 -7.22 2.58 -12.60
C TYR A 244 -8.09 1.73 -11.67
N ALA A 245 -9.34 2.14 -11.39
CA ALA A 245 -10.23 1.44 -10.47
C ALA A 245 -10.84 0.15 -11.05
N ALA A 246 -11.19 0.14 -12.34
CA ALA A 246 -12.02 -0.90 -12.96
C ALA A 246 -11.44 -2.31 -12.78
N GLY A 247 -10.14 -2.48 -13.05
CA GLY A 247 -9.48 -3.79 -12.94
C GLY A 247 -9.47 -4.33 -11.51
N PHE A 248 -9.30 -3.46 -10.52
CA PHE A 248 -9.35 -3.86 -9.12
C PHE A 248 -10.77 -4.21 -8.68
N LEU A 249 -11.77 -3.37 -9.00
CA LEU A 249 -13.17 -3.60 -8.66
C LEU A 249 -13.70 -4.91 -9.28
N ALA A 250 -13.38 -5.15 -10.56
CA ALA A 250 -13.72 -6.39 -11.25
C ALA A 250 -13.09 -7.62 -10.57
N SER A 251 -11.81 -7.55 -10.18
CA SER A 251 -11.12 -8.66 -9.48
C SER A 251 -11.73 -8.98 -8.10
N ARG A 252 -12.41 -8.02 -7.48
CA ARG A 252 -13.11 -8.16 -6.20
C ARG A 252 -14.60 -8.51 -6.36
N GLY A 253 -15.12 -8.59 -7.59
CA GLY A 253 -16.54 -8.79 -7.86
C GLY A 253 -17.42 -7.64 -7.39
N ILE A 254 -16.86 -6.42 -7.28
CA ILE A 254 -17.59 -5.22 -6.88
C ILE A 254 -18.17 -4.57 -8.14
N GLU A 255 -19.47 -4.31 -8.14
CA GLU A 255 -20.13 -3.63 -9.26
C GLU A 255 -19.53 -2.24 -9.49
N ILE A 256 -19.29 -1.94 -10.75
CA ILE A 256 -18.79 -0.63 -11.18
C ILE A 256 -19.94 0.37 -11.08
N PRO A 257 -19.73 1.54 -10.44
CA PRO A 257 -20.76 2.58 -10.33
C PRO A 257 -21.36 2.97 -11.69
N GLN A 258 -22.69 3.11 -11.75
CA GLN A 258 -23.43 3.42 -12.98
C GLN A 258 -23.03 4.78 -13.57
N ASP A 259 -22.71 5.78 -12.76
CA ASP A 259 -22.23 7.10 -13.21
C ASP A 259 -20.97 7.01 -14.08
N ALA A 260 -20.10 6.02 -13.83
CA ALA A 260 -18.92 5.79 -14.67
C ALA A 260 -19.31 5.26 -16.05
N ASN A 261 -20.37 4.43 -16.13
CA ASN A 261 -20.93 3.92 -17.39
C ASN A 261 -21.73 5.01 -18.13
N GLU A 262 -22.45 5.87 -17.42
CA GLU A 262 -23.21 6.98 -18.02
C GLU A 262 -22.29 8.06 -18.60
N ALA A 263 -21.09 8.24 -18.03
CA ALA A 263 -20.10 9.17 -18.57
C ALA A 263 -19.53 8.72 -19.94
N PHE A 264 -19.65 7.43 -20.30
CA PHE A 264 -19.38 6.95 -21.66
C PHE A 264 -20.59 7.12 -22.60
N ALA A 265 -21.80 7.27 -22.07
CA ALA A 265 -23.06 7.23 -22.82
C ALA A 265 -23.65 8.64 -23.05
N THR A 266 -22.99 9.47 -23.87
CA THR A 266 -23.53 10.63 -24.64
C THR A 266 -24.44 11.69 -23.96
N ASN A 267 -24.78 11.60 -22.68
CA ASN A 267 -25.68 12.51 -21.97
C ASN A 267 -24.91 13.31 -20.92
N GLN A 268 -24.12 14.27 -21.39
CA GLN A 268 -23.41 15.27 -20.58
C GLN A 268 -24.34 16.20 -19.75
N SER A 269 -25.65 15.95 -19.71
CA SER A 269 -26.62 16.95 -19.25
C SER A 269 -26.95 16.91 -17.76
N ASN A 270 -26.64 15.84 -17.00
CA ASN A 270 -27.14 15.74 -15.62
C ASN A 270 -26.09 15.58 -14.51
N ILE A 271 -24.84 15.27 -14.84
CA ILE A 271 -23.71 15.38 -13.91
C ILE A 271 -22.52 15.77 -14.79
N ASN A 272 -22.11 17.05 -14.78
CA ASN A 272 -20.81 17.41 -15.35
C ASN A 272 -19.77 17.17 -14.24
N PRO A 273 -19.07 16.03 -14.21
CA PRO A 273 -18.00 15.84 -13.24
C PRO A 273 -16.98 16.96 -13.44
N ALA A 274 -16.41 17.47 -12.34
CA ALA A 274 -15.41 18.55 -12.38
C ALA A 274 -14.16 18.17 -13.20
N PHE A 275 -13.99 16.89 -13.52
CA PHE A 275 -12.89 16.30 -14.25
C PHE A 275 -13.39 15.26 -15.26
N ASN A 276 -12.60 15.02 -16.30
CA ASN A 276 -12.85 14.00 -17.30
C ASN A 276 -12.75 12.60 -16.66
N PRO A 277 -13.78 11.75 -16.79
CA PRO A 277 -13.84 10.43 -16.18
C PRO A 277 -12.83 9.42 -16.77
N ILE A 278 -12.37 9.65 -18.00
CA ILE A 278 -11.43 8.78 -18.71
C ILE A 278 -9.99 9.12 -18.31
N THR A 279 -9.62 10.40 -18.42
CA THR A 279 -8.24 10.87 -18.19
C THR A 279 -7.99 11.27 -16.73
N GLY A 280 -9.04 11.47 -15.94
CA GLY A 280 -9.00 12.07 -14.60
C GLY A 280 -8.58 13.55 -14.56
N GLN A 281 -8.31 14.15 -15.72
CA GLN A 281 -7.84 15.53 -15.89
C GLN A 281 -9.00 16.52 -15.75
N ARG A 282 -8.72 17.74 -15.31
CA ARG A 282 -9.70 18.82 -15.23
C ARG A 282 -10.04 19.32 -16.64
N TRP A 283 -11.32 19.52 -16.93
CA TRP A 283 -11.80 19.87 -18.29
C TRP A 283 -11.19 21.16 -18.86
N ASP A 284 -10.90 22.14 -18.01
CA ASP A 284 -10.25 23.41 -18.39
C ASP A 284 -8.75 23.24 -18.72
N ALA A 285 -8.13 22.16 -18.27
CA ALA A 285 -6.72 21.85 -18.52
C ALA A 285 -6.53 20.91 -19.72
N GLU A 286 -7.60 20.28 -20.21
CA GLU A 286 -7.53 19.43 -21.39
C GLU A 286 -7.24 20.25 -22.66
N PRO A 287 -6.38 19.76 -23.56
CA PRO A 287 -6.18 20.41 -24.85
C PRO A 287 -7.51 20.41 -25.62
N GLN A 288 -7.95 21.59 -26.07
CA GLN A 288 -9.09 21.66 -26.98
C GLN A 288 -8.71 21.03 -28.32
N ASP A 289 -9.54 20.11 -28.80
CA ASP A 289 -9.38 19.55 -30.13
C ASP A 289 -9.60 20.67 -31.16
N THR A 290 -8.53 20.99 -31.89
CA THR A 290 -8.52 22.00 -32.96
C THR A 290 -8.53 21.34 -34.34
N GLY A 291 -8.62 20.00 -34.38
CA GLY A 291 -8.72 19.24 -35.61
C GLY A 291 -10.06 19.44 -36.32
N PRO A 292 -10.13 19.15 -37.63
CA PRO A 292 -11.41 19.04 -38.32
C PRO A 292 -12.23 17.90 -37.70
N ALA A 293 -13.54 18.12 -37.53
CA ALA A 293 -14.43 17.07 -37.05
C ALA A 293 -14.35 15.85 -37.97
N MET A 294 -14.10 14.66 -37.39
CA MET A 294 -14.06 13.41 -38.15
C MET A 294 -15.36 13.21 -38.95
N THR A 295 -15.21 12.82 -40.21
CA THR A 295 -16.35 12.44 -41.06
C THR A 295 -17.01 11.15 -40.55
N GLU A 296 -18.27 10.90 -40.92
CA GLU A 296 -18.99 9.72 -40.43
C GLU A 296 -18.33 8.41 -40.87
N GLU A 297 -17.80 8.36 -42.10
CA GLU A 297 -17.05 7.20 -42.61
C GLU A 297 -15.74 6.96 -41.83
N GLU A 298 -15.07 8.02 -41.36
CA GLU A 298 -13.89 7.90 -40.50
C GLU A 298 -14.25 7.39 -39.10
N LYS A 299 -15.37 7.85 -38.53
CA LYS A 299 -15.85 7.34 -37.25
C LYS A 299 -16.21 5.86 -37.33
N GLU A 300 -16.89 5.44 -38.40
CA GLU A 300 -17.23 4.02 -38.61
C GLU A 300 -15.96 3.17 -38.73
N ARG A 301 -14.95 3.62 -39.50
CA ARG A 301 -13.66 2.90 -39.59
C ARG A 301 -12.92 2.83 -38.26
N GLU A 302 -12.93 3.88 -37.44
CA GLU A 302 -12.33 3.85 -36.10
C GLU A 302 -13.11 2.95 -35.14
N ALA A 303 -14.44 2.94 -35.22
CA ALA A 303 -15.28 2.03 -34.43
C ALA A 303 -15.00 0.56 -34.79
N GLU A 304 -14.87 0.23 -36.08
CA GLU A 304 -14.47 -1.11 -36.53
C GLU A 304 -13.08 -1.51 -36.00
N ARG A 305 -12.11 -0.60 -36.04
CA ARG A 305 -10.77 -0.83 -35.49
C ARG A 305 -10.83 -1.14 -33.99
N LEU A 306 -11.60 -0.35 -33.23
CA LEU A 306 -11.77 -0.55 -31.79
C LEU A 306 -12.47 -1.86 -31.47
N PHE A 307 -13.50 -2.23 -32.24
CA PHE A 307 -14.21 -3.49 -32.08
C PHE A 307 -13.27 -4.69 -32.23
N VAL A 308 -12.43 -4.70 -33.27
CA VAL A 308 -11.42 -5.76 -33.49
C VAL A 308 -10.41 -5.81 -32.33
N LEU A 309 -10.08 -4.67 -31.73
CA LEU A 309 -9.16 -4.62 -30.60
C LEU A 309 -9.78 -5.24 -29.34
N PHE A 310 -11.06 -4.97 -29.06
CA PHE A 310 -11.79 -5.58 -27.94
C PHE A 310 -11.96 -7.09 -28.11
N GLU A 311 -12.30 -7.57 -29.31
CA GLU A 311 -12.39 -9.02 -29.58
C GLU A 311 -11.08 -9.77 -29.32
N ARG A 312 -9.92 -9.12 -29.51
CA ARG A 312 -8.62 -9.72 -29.21
C ARG A 312 -8.27 -9.70 -27.73
N TYR A 313 -8.82 -8.76 -26.97
CA TYR A 313 -8.50 -8.58 -25.55
C TYR A 313 -9.35 -9.45 -24.63
N ASP A 314 -10.59 -9.77 -25.00
CA ASP A 314 -11.45 -10.69 -24.24
C ASP A 314 -11.09 -12.15 -24.52
N PRO A 315 -10.48 -12.91 -23.59
CA PRO A 315 -10.43 -14.36 -23.71
C PRO A 315 -11.73 -14.92 -23.14
N VAL A 316 -12.88 -14.51 -23.67
CA VAL A 316 -14.12 -15.26 -23.41
C VAL A 316 -13.99 -16.55 -24.22
N PRO A 317 -13.88 -17.73 -23.59
CA PRO A 317 -13.92 -18.97 -24.36
C PRO A 317 -15.29 -18.98 -25.04
N ARG A 318 -15.28 -18.95 -26.39
CA ARG A 318 -16.50 -19.17 -27.16
C ARG A 318 -17.08 -20.48 -26.66
N TYR A 319 -18.21 -20.40 -25.93
CA TYR A 319 -19.04 -21.57 -25.72
C TYR A 319 -19.44 -22.04 -27.10
N ASP A 320 -18.83 -23.14 -27.53
CA ASP A 320 -19.10 -23.78 -28.79
C ASP A 320 -20.59 -24.09 -28.85
N SER A 321 -21.28 -23.43 -29.77
CA SER A 321 -22.69 -23.62 -30.07
C SER A 321 -22.87 -24.96 -30.80
N THR A 322 -22.62 -26.06 -30.08
CA THR A 322 -22.92 -27.43 -30.51
C THR A 322 -24.02 -28.00 -29.61
N ILE A 323 -25.16 -27.31 -29.55
CA ILE A 323 -26.45 -27.92 -29.21
C ILE A 323 -27.46 -27.50 -30.28
N ARG A 324 -27.34 -28.16 -31.43
CA ARG A 324 -28.47 -28.43 -32.32
C ARG A 324 -28.40 -29.91 -32.67
N ILE A 325 -29.32 -30.66 -32.08
CA ILE A 325 -30.13 -31.72 -32.69
C ILE A 325 -30.76 -32.45 -31.48
N LEU A 326 -32.07 -32.26 -31.30
CA LEU A 326 -33.06 -33.28 -30.94
C LEU A 326 -34.40 -32.60 -30.56
N MET A 327 -35.06 -32.07 -31.59
CA MET A 327 -36.51 -32.10 -31.82
C MET A 327 -36.61 -32.21 -33.34
N THR A 328 -37.28 -33.15 -34.01
CA THR A 328 -38.50 -33.94 -33.75
C THR A 328 -38.62 -34.93 -34.95
N PRO A 329 -39.62 -35.84 -35.08
CA PRO A 329 -40.98 -35.87 -34.52
C PRO A 329 -41.19 -36.84 -33.36
#